data_AF-A0A8J3SUD8-F1
#
_entry.id   AF-A0A8J3SUD8-F1
#
_cell.length_a   1.000
_cell.length_b   1.000
_cell.length_c   1.000
_cell.angle_alpha   90.00
_cell.angle_beta   90.00
_cell.angle_gamma   90.00
#
_symmetry.space_group_name_H-M   'P 1'
#
loop_
_entity.id
_entity.type
_entity.pdbx_description
1 polymer ?
#
loop_
_entity_poly.entity_id
_entity_poly.type
_entity_poly.pdbx_seq_one_letter_code
_entity_poly.pdbx_strand_id
1 'polypeptide(L)' 'MRRRLLEQTLAEVKTRVEILEAALDPAHRQFTGRSVWVGPTARRFADDLIARRVRLRQAAQALVATIEEELGGAR' A
#
# COMPACT_ATOMS: atom_id res chain seq x y z
N MET A 1 25.71 -13.78 -8.86
CA MET A 1 24.93 -14.16 -7.66
C MET A 1 24.12 -13.00 -7.08
N ARG A 2 24.72 -11.83 -6.77
CA ARG A 2 24.03 -10.66 -6.18
C ARG A 2 22.76 -10.21 -6.93
N ARG A 3 22.83 -10.09 -8.26
CA ARG A 3 21.68 -9.67 -9.08
C ARG A 3 20.46 -10.60 -8.96
N ARG A 4 20.69 -11.91 -8.99
CA ARG A 4 19.62 -12.92 -8.87
C ARG A 4 18.93 -12.86 -7.49
N LEU A 5 19.70 -12.62 -6.44
CA LEU A 5 19.18 -12.43 -5.08
C LEU A 5 18.30 -11.18 -4.98
N LEU A 6 18.72 -10.07 -5.61
CA LEU A 6 17.94 -8.83 -5.65
C LEU A 6 16.65 -8.98 -6.46
N GLU A 7 16.69 -9.69 -7.61
CA GLU A 7 15.49 -10.00 -8.40
C GLU A 7 14.48 -10.85 -7.62
N GLN A 8 14.97 -11.86 -6.87
CA GLN A 8 14.13 -12.67 -6.00
C GLN A 8 13.54 -11.86 -4.83
N THR A 9 14.36 -11.00 -4.22
CA THR A 9 13.91 -10.09 -3.15
C THR A 9 12.86 -9.11 -3.65
N LEU A 10 13.03 -8.57 -4.86
CA LEU A 10 12.05 -7.68 -5.49
C LEU A 10 10.72 -8.39 -5.72
N ALA A 11 10.75 -9.64 -6.19
CA ALA A 11 9.54 -10.43 -6.39
C ALA A 11 8.78 -10.65 -5.07
N GLU A 12 9.48 -11.01 -4.00
CA GLU A 12 8.86 -11.15 -2.67
C GLU A 12 8.31 -9.84 -2.12
N VAL A 13 9.03 -8.74 -2.30
CA VAL A 13 8.59 -7.41 -1.85
C VAL A 13 7.36 -6.97 -2.62
N LYS A 14 7.28 -7.19 -3.94
CA LYS A 14 6.10 -6.89 -4.74
C LYS A 14 4.85 -7.62 -4.23
N THR A 15 4.96 -8.93 -3.96
CA THR A 15 3.85 -9.71 -3.38
C THR A 15 3.40 -9.16 -2.02
N ARG A 16 4.35 -8.81 -1.13
CA ARG A 16 4.02 -8.24 0.18
C ARG A 16 3.39 -6.83 0.06
N VAL A 17 3.85 -6.04 -0.90
CA VAL A 17 3.36 -4.69 -1.19
C VAL A 17 1.92 -4.75 -1.70
N GLU A 18 1.58 -5.66 -2.61
CA GLU A 18 0.19 -5.85 -3.08
C GLU A 18 -0.78 -6.11 -1.92
N ILE A 19 -0.37 -6.94 -0.95
CA ILE A 19 -1.15 -7.21 0.26
C ILE A 19 -1.35 -5.92 1.08
N LEU A 20 -0.29 -5.12 1.26
CA LEU A 20 -0.37 -3.85 1.99
C LEU A 20 -1.25 -2.82 1.27
N GLU A 21 -1.12 -2.68 -0.04
CA GLU A 21 -1.93 -1.76 -0.84
C GLU A 21 -3.43 -2.05 -0.77
N ALA A 22 -3.79 -3.31 -0.59
CA ALA A 22 -5.17 -3.77 -0.48
C ALA A 22 -5.68 -3.90 0.96
N ALA A 23 -4.79 -3.84 1.97
CA ALA A 23 -5.13 -4.17 3.36
C ALA A 23 -6.29 -3.36 3.95
N LEU A 24 -6.44 -2.09 3.51
CA LEU A 24 -7.50 -1.19 3.97
C LEU A 24 -8.74 -1.16 3.07
N ASP A 25 -8.74 -1.88 1.94
CA ASP A 25 -9.87 -1.93 1.02
C ASP A 25 -11.15 -2.53 1.63
N PRO A 26 -11.09 -3.62 2.42
CA PRO A 26 -12.29 -4.17 3.06
C PRO A 26 -12.93 -3.17 4.03
N ALA A 27 -12.11 -2.54 4.88
CA ALA A 27 -12.59 -1.52 5.83
C ALA A 27 -13.18 -0.31 5.10
N HIS A 28 -12.53 0.15 4.03
CA HIS A 28 -13.04 1.25 3.20
C HIS A 28 -14.38 0.89 2.56
N ARG A 29 -14.49 -0.28 1.91
CA ARG A 29 -15.73 -0.75 1.29
C ARG A 29 -16.87 -0.92 2.30
N GLN A 30 -16.60 -1.51 3.45
CA GLN A 30 -17.60 -1.68 4.50
C GLN A 30 -18.12 -0.32 4.99
N PHE A 31 -17.23 0.64 5.14
CA PHE A 31 -17.55 1.98 5.63
C PHE A 31 -18.34 2.81 4.59
N THR A 32 -17.92 2.81 3.33
CA THR A 32 -18.55 3.62 2.27
C THR A 32 -19.77 2.96 1.63
N GLY A 33 -19.91 1.64 1.75
CA GLY A 33 -20.94 0.86 1.07
C GLY A 33 -22.30 0.84 1.78
N ARG A 34 -22.39 1.29 3.04
CA ARG A 34 -23.66 1.36 3.78
C ARG A 34 -23.70 2.62 4.64
N SER A 35 -24.80 3.37 4.57
CA SER A 35 -25.03 4.57 5.40
C SER A 35 -25.48 4.21 6.82
N VAL A 36 -24.76 3.34 7.52
CA VAL A 36 -25.13 2.88 8.88
C VAL A 36 -24.64 3.84 9.96
N TRP A 37 -23.58 4.61 9.68
CA TRP A 37 -23.02 5.60 10.59
C TRP A 37 -22.84 6.93 9.86
N VAL A 38 -23.55 7.96 10.33
CA VAL A 38 -23.61 9.28 9.69
C VAL A 38 -23.37 10.38 10.74
N GLY A 39 -22.84 11.52 10.28
CA GLY A 39 -22.53 12.68 11.13
C GLY A 39 -21.05 13.12 11.05
N PRO A 40 -20.67 14.22 11.73
CA PRO A 40 -19.33 14.80 11.63
C PRO A 40 -18.21 13.83 12.02
N THR A 41 -18.44 13.00 13.05
CA THR A 41 -17.47 11.99 13.49
C THR A 41 -17.27 10.90 12.43
N ALA A 42 -18.36 10.44 11.79
CA ALA A 42 -18.29 9.46 10.71
C ALA A 42 -17.54 10.04 9.50
N ARG A 43 -17.81 11.30 9.14
CA ARG A 43 -17.09 12.02 8.06
C ARG A 43 -15.59 12.05 8.32
N ARG A 44 -15.18 12.49 9.52
CA ARG A 44 -13.76 12.56 9.90
C ARG A 44 -13.08 11.19 9.86
N PHE A 45 -13.75 10.16 10.34
CA PHE A 45 -13.23 8.79 10.25
C PHE A 45 -13.04 8.34 8.80
N ALA A 46 -13.98 8.66 7.91
CA ALA A 46 -13.89 8.34 6.49
C ALA A 46 -12.64 8.99 5.86
N ASP A 47 -12.45 10.29 6.14
CA ASP A 47 -11.32 11.06 5.64
C ASP A 47 -9.99 10.49 6.15
N ASP A 48 -9.93 10.15 7.45
CA ASP A 48 -8.76 9.51 8.07
C ASP A 48 -8.44 8.14 7.45
N LEU A 49 -9.46 7.32 7.20
CA LEU A 49 -9.32 6.01 6.57
C LEU A 49 -8.81 6.12 5.13
N ILE A 50 -9.35 7.05 4.35
CA ILE A 50 -8.89 7.34 2.99
C ILE A 50 -7.43 7.80 3.01
N ALA A 51 -7.09 8.73 3.89
CA ALA A 51 -5.74 9.25 4.01
C ALA A 51 -4.73 8.16 4.42
N ARG A 52 -5.10 7.27 5.35
CA ARG A 52 -4.27 6.11 5.74
C ARG A 52 -4.08 5.14 4.57
N ARG A 53 -5.13 4.85 3.80
CA ARG A 53 -5.07 4.00 2.60
C ARG A 53 -4.13 4.57 1.54
N VAL A 54 -4.19 5.87 1.28
CA VAL A 54 -3.28 6.53 0.33
C VAL A 54 -1.83 6.47 0.81
N ARG A 55 -1.56 6.80 2.08
CA ARG A 55 -0.21 6.73 2.65
C ARG A 55 0.38 5.32 2.61
N LEU A 56 -0.44 4.31 2.88
CA LEU A 56 0.00 2.91 2.84
C LEU A 56 0.44 2.51 1.44
N ARG A 57 -0.33 2.89 0.41
CA ARG A 57 0.07 2.65 -0.99
C ARG A 57 1.35 3.36 -1.36
N GLN A 58 1.46 4.65 -1.03
CA GLN A 58 2.66 5.43 -1.34
C GLN A 58 3.91 4.83 -0.68
N ALA A 59 3.82 4.42 0.58
CA ALA A 59 4.92 3.79 1.29
C ALA A 59 5.32 2.44 0.67
N ALA A 60 4.33 1.64 0.27
CA ALA A 60 4.55 0.34 -0.35
C ALA A 60 5.19 0.48 -1.75
N GLN A 61 4.75 1.46 -2.54
CA GLN A 61 5.33 1.78 -3.85
C GLN A 61 6.75 2.33 -3.74
N ALA A 62 7.03 3.18 -2.74
CA ALA A 62 8.37 3.70 -2.49
C ALA A 62 9.38 2.59 -2.16
N LEU A 63 8.96 1.55 -1.44
CA LEU A 63 9.78 0.37 -1.16
C LEU A 63 10.17 -0.37 -2.46
N VAL A 64 9.22 -0.56 -3.37
CA VAL A 64 9.49 -1.19 -4.67
C VAL A 64 10.46 -0.34 -5.50
N ALA A 65 10.18 0.96 -5.60
CA ALA A 65 11.01 1.89 -6.36
C ALA A 65 12.47 1.91 -5.85
N THR A 66 12.68 1.92 -4.54
CA THR A 66 14.02 1.87 -3.94
C THR A 66 14.81 0.63 -4.37
N ILE A 67 14.15 -0.54 -4.40
CA ILE A 67 14.81 -1.80 -4.80
C ILE A 67 15.08 -1.83 -6.32
N GLU A 68 14.17 -1.28 -7.12
CA GLU A 68 14.33 -1.16 -8.56
C GLU A 68 15.47 -0.19 -8.94
N GLU A 69 15.63 0.91 -8.21
CA GLU A 69 16.75 1.85 -8.35
C GLU A 69 18.09 1.17 -8.04
N GLU A 70 18.19 0.44 -6.93
CA GLU A 70 19.39 -0.34 -6.58
C GLU A 70 19.74 -1.39 -7.65
N LEU A 71 18.73 -1.99 -8.29
CA LEU A 71 18.91 -2.92 -9.42
C LEU A 71 19.35 -2.21 -10.70
N GLY A 72 18.85 -1.00 -10.97
CA GLY A 72 19.18 -0.19 -12.15
C GLY A 72 20.56 0.47 -12.08
N GLY A 73 20.97 0.91 -10.88
CA GLY A 73 22.29 1.49 -10.60
C GLY A 73 23.42 0.47 -10.48
N ALA A 74 23.11 -0.83 -10.41
CA ALA A 74 24.08 -1.93 -10.41
C ALA A 74 24.55 -2.35 -11.83
N ARG A 75 24.41 -1.47 -12.84
CA ARG A 75 24.89 -1.66 -14.21
C ARG A 75 26.31 -1.14 -14.41
#